data_AF-A0A524MK71-F1
#
_entry.id   AF-A0A524MK71-F1
#
_cell.length_a   1.000
_cell.length_b   1.000
_cell.length_c   1.000
_cell.angle_alpha   90.00
_cell.angle_beta   90.00
_cell.angle_gamma   90.00
#
_symmetry.space_group_name_H-M   'P 1'
#
loop_
_entity.id
_entity.type
_entity.pdbx_description
1 polymer ?
#
loop_
_entity_poly.entity_id
_entity_poly.type
_entity_poly.pdbx_seq_one_letter_code
_entity_poly.pdbx_strand_id
1 'polypeptide(L)'
;MGDSDLVKNIDDLKEILGIVTEKVPGLLRGLRDVLYSKDAAANMADAVATFYTKLVEAGIAKEQAMDMTRGYMINLRDIFGGKDGFNVNIGGSDDRRRDD
;
A
#
# COMPACT_ATOMS: atom_id res chain seq x y z
N MET A 1 42.88 21.19 2.92
CA MET A 1 41.55 20.56 2.91
C MET A 1 41.35 20.01 1.52
N GLY A 2 41.71 18.75 1.28
CA GLY A 2 41.84 18.25 -0.09
C GLY A 2 41.90 16.73 -0.10
N ASP A 3 41.12 16.15 -1.00
CA ASP A 3 41.00 14.74 -1.42
C ASP A 3 40.72 13.67 -0.36
N SER A 4 41.42 13.65 0.77
CA SER A 4 41.22 12.62 1.82
C SER A 4 39.81 12.65 2.42
N ASP A 5 39.28 13.85 2.72
CA ASP A 5 37.92 14.00 3.24
C ASP A 5 36.86 13.62 2.19
N LEU A 6 37.15 13.83 0.91
CA LEU A 6 36.25 13.52 -0.20
C LEU A 6 36.16 12.00 -0.42
N VAL A 7 37.29 11.30 -0.38
CA VAL A 7 37.35 9.83 -0.46
C VAL A 7 36.62 9.20 0.72
N LYS A 8 36.82 9.72 1.94
CA LYS A 8 36.16 9.24 3.16
C LYS A 8 34.63 9.36 3.08
N ASN A 9 34.12 10.52 2.64
CA ASN A 9 32.68 10.73 2.47
C ASN A 9 32.07 9.79 1.42
N ILE A 10 32.81 9.45 0.36
CA ILE A 10 32.35 8.50 -0.67
C ILE A 10 32.27 7.09 -0.10
N ASP A 11 33.24 6.68 0.71
CA ASP A 11 33.26 5.34 1.30
C ASP A 11 32.18 5.18 2.39
N ASP A 12 31.98 6.20 3.23
CA ASP A 12 30.89 6.23 4.21
C ASP A 12 29.50 6.18 3.54
N LEU A 13 29.33 6.90 2.41
CA LEU A 13 28.09 6.85 1.63
C LEU A 13 27.84 5.47 1.00
N LYS A 14 28.88 4.81 0.48
CA LYS A 14 28.76 3.45 -0.06
C LYS A 14 28.37 2.45 1.02
N GLU A 15 28.88 2.59 2.24
CA GLU A 15 28.51 1.74 3.37
C GLU A 15 27.04 1.92 3.74
N ILE A 16 26.58 3.16 3.88
CA ILE A 16 25.16 3.47 4.15
C ILE A 16 24.26 2.93 3.04
N LEU A 17 24.61 3.19 1.77
CA LEU A 17 23.85 2.68 0.64
C LEU A 17 23.86 1.14 0.61
N GLY A 18 24.98 0.50 0.93
CA GLY A 18 25.06 -0.96 1.10
C GLY A 18 24.05 -1.47 2.13
N ILE A 19 24.04 -0.88 3.32
CA ILE A 19 23.11 -1.23 4.41
C ILE A 19 21.65 -1.02 3.98
N VAL A 20 21.33 0.10 3.34
CA VAL A 20 19.97 0.40 2.85
C VAL A 20 19.55 -0.62 1.80
N THR A 21 20.44 -0.96 0.85
CA THR A 21 20.16 -1.92 -0.22
C THR A 21 20.00 -3.34 0.31
N GLU A 22 20.61 -3.67 1.45
CA GLU A 22 20.43 -4.95 2.14
C GLU A 22 19.13 -4.99 2.96
N LYS A 23 18.86 -3.95 3.76
CA LYS A 23 17.77 -3.93 4.73
C LYS A 23 16.42 -3.65 4.11
N VAL A 24 16.33 -2.72 3.15
CA VAL A 24 15.06 -2.31 2.54
C VAL A 24 14.36 -3.46 1.82
N PRO A 25 15.01 -4.26 0.96
CA PRO A 25 14.37 -5.42 0.34
C PRO A 25 13.91 -6.47 1.35
N GLY A 26 14.64 -6.66 2.46
CA GLY A 26 14.24 -7.54 3.55
C GLY A 26 12.97 -7.07 4.24
N LEU A 27 12.85 -5.78 4.52
CA LEU A 27 11.64 -5.17 5.09
C LEU A 27 10.44 -5.29 4.15
N LEU A 28 10.62 -5.05 2.85
CA LEU A 28 9.56 -5.21 1.85
C LEU A 28 9.08 -6.66 1.72
N ARG A 29 10.00 -7.64 1.78
CA ARG A 29 9.66 -9.07 1.84
C ARG A 29 8.90 -9.41 3.12
N GLY A 30 9.35 -8.93 4.27
CA GLY A 30 8.66 -9.14 5.55
C GLY A 30 7.25 -8.55 5.56
N LEU A 31 7.07 -7.33 5.03
CA LEU A 31 5.75 -6.71 4.87
C LEU A 31 4.87 -7.51 3.92
N ARG A 32 5.40 -7.96 2.78
CA ARG A 32 4.70 -8.86 1.86
C ARG A 32 4.26 -10.14 2.59
N ASP A 33 5.14 -10.79 3.32
CA ASP A 33 4.84 -12.04 4.00
C ASP A 33 3.79 -11.85 5.11
N VAL A 34 3.75 -10.69 5.76
CA VAL A 34 2.67 -10.32 6.69
C VAL A 34 1.35 -10.12 5.94
N LEU A 35 1.35 -9.33 4.86
CA LEU A 35 0.15 -9.03 4.06
C LEU A 35 -0.41 -10.24 3.30
N TYR A 36 0.45 -11.19 2.90
CA TYR A 36 0.09 -12.43 2.21
C TYR A 36 0.24 -13.67 3.12
N SER A 37 0.33 -13.47 4.44
CA SER A 37 0.36 -14.58 5.40
C SER A 37 -0.95 -15.37 5.32
N LYS A 38 -0.90 -16.65 5.70
CA LYS A 38 -2.11 -17.48 5.82
C LYS A 38 -3.14 -16.83 6.75
N ASP A 39 -2.68 -16.18 7.82
CA ASP A 39 -3.52 -15.50 8.78
C ASP A 39 -4.16 -14.24 8.19
N ALA A 40 -3.40 -13.43 7.43
CA ALA A 40 -3.95 -12.27 6.73
C ALA A 40 -4.99 -12.69 5.67
N ALA A 41 -4.72 -13.76 4.93
CA ALA A 41 -5.67 -14.33 3.97
C ALA A 41 -6.95 -14.83 4.65
N ALA A 42 -6.84 -15.50 5.81
CA ALA A 42 -7.98 -15.97 6.59
C ALA A 42 -8.82 -14.80 7.13
N ASN A 43 -8.18 -13.81 7.74
CA ASN A 43 -8.86 -12.61 8.25
C ASN A 43 -9.56 -11.83 7.12
N MET A 44 -8.94 -11.75 5.94
CA MET A 44 -9.55 -11.11 4.77
C MET A 44 -10.78 -11.90 4.29
N ALA A 45 -10.71 -13.23 4.25
CA ALA A 45 -11.84 -14.07 3.88
C ALA A 45 -13.02 -13.90 4.86
N ASP A 46 -12.75 -13.88 6.16
CA ASP A 46 -13.77 -13.68 7.19
C ASP A 46 -14.43 -12.29 7.08
N ALA A 47 -13.66 -11.24 6.83
CA ALA A 47 -14.18 -9.89 6.63
C ALA A 47 -15.09 -9.81 5.40
N VAL A 48 -14.67 -10.41 4.28
CA VAL A 48 -15.45 -10.46 3.04
C VAL A 48 -16.74 -11.26 3.23
N ALA A 49 -16.68 -12.41 3.88
CA ALA A 49 -17.84 -13.24 4.18
C ALA A 49 -18.83 -12.53 5.11
N THR A 50 -18.33 -11.85 6.13
CA THR A 50 -19.14 -11.07 7.06
C THR A 50 -19.83 -9.92 6.35
N PHE A 51 -19.11 -9.18 5.49
CA PHE A 51 -19.67 -8.08 4.72
C PHE A 51 -20.81 -8.55 3.82
N TYR A 52 -20.60 -9.60 3.02
CA TYR A 52 -21.65 -10.19 2.18
C TYR A 52 -22.87 -10.61 3.01
N THR A 53 -22.64 -11.34 4.11
CA THR A 53 -23.71 -11.81 5.00
C THR A 53 -24.53 -10.64 5.53
N LYS A 54 -23.89 -9.57 5.98
CA LYS A 54 -24.58 -8.37 6.49
C LYS A 54 -25.41 -7.66 5.43
N LEU A 55 -24.94 -7.61 4.18
CA LEU A 55 -25.74 -7.04 3.08
C LEU A 55 -27.00 -7.87 2.83
N VAL A 56 -26.88 -9.19 2.80
CA VAL A 56 -28.04 -10.09 2.62
C VAL A 56 -29.00 -10.00 3.80
N GLU A 57 -28.49 -9.96 5.04
CA GLU A 57 -29.32 -9.75 6.25
C GLU A 57 -30.06 -8.42 6.23
N ALA A 58 -29.46 -7.37 5.65
CA ALA A 58 -30.08 -6.07 5.46
C ALA A 58 -31.15 -6.04 4.35
N GLY A 59 -31.40 -7.17 3.68
CA GLY A 59 -32.42 -7.31 2.63
C GLY A 59 -31.93 -6.97 1.23
N ILE A 60 -30.62 -6.82 1.02
CA ILE A 60 -30.05 -6.62 -0.32
C ILE A 60 -30.11 -7.95 -1.08
N ALA A 61 -30.57 -7.88 -2.33
CA ALA A 61 -30.63 -9.06 -3.20
C ALA A 61 -29.25 -9.72 -3.33
N LYS A 62 -29.20 -11.06 -3.32
CA LYS A 62 -27.94 -11.83 -3.27
C LYS A 62 -26.97 -11.43 -4.38
N GLU A 63 -27.46 -11.26 -5.61
CA GLU A 63 -26.66 -10.83 -6.75
C GLU A 63 -26.03 -9.46 -6.51
N GLN A 64 -26.82 -8.49 -6.02
CA GLN A 64 -26.35 -7.14 -5.74
C GLN A 64 -25.36 -7.11 -4.55
N ALA A 65 -25.63 -7.89 -3.50
CA ALA A 65 -24.71 -8.05 -2.37
C ALA A 65 -23.38 -8.66 -2.80
N MET A 66 -23.40 -9.66 -3.68
CA MET A 66 -22.18 -10.23 -4.28
C MET A 66 -21.40 -9.21 -5.09
N ASP A 67 -22.07 -8.37 -5.89
CA ASP A 67 -21.40 -7.33 -6.68
C ASP A 67 -20.73 -6.27 -5.79
N MET A 68 -21.43 -5.82 -4.74
CA MET A 68 -20.86 -4.91 -3.74
C MET A 68 -19.66 -5.52 -3.02
N THR A 69 -19.73 -6.81 -2.71
CA THR A 69 -18.64 -7.55 -2.05
C THR A 69 -17.42 -7.70 -2.95
N ARG A 70 -17.62 -7.98 -4.25
CA ARG A 70 -16.54 -7.99 -5.25
C ARG A 70 -15.88 -6.62 -5.36
N GLY A 71 -16.67 -5.55 -5.39
CA GLY A 71 -16.15 -4.17 -5.39
C GLY A 71 -15.29 -3.87 -4.17
N TYR A 72 -15.74 -4.28 -2.97
CA TYR A 72 -14.97 -4.15 -1.74
C TYR A 72 -13.62 -4.89 -1.82
N MET A 73 -13.60 -6.14 -2.32
CA MET A 73 -12.36 -6.91 -2.49
C MET A 73 -11.37 -6.27 -3.47
N ILE A 74 -11.86 -5.69 -4.57
CA ILE A 74 -11.01 -5.01 -5.55
C ILE A 74 -10.34 -3.79 -4.90
N ASN A 75 -11.10 -2.93 -4.23
CA ASN A 75 -10.56 -1.77 -3.53
C ASN A 75 -9.53 -2.17 -2.47
N LEU A 76 -9.80 -3.24 -1.72
CA LEU A 76 -8.89 -3.76 -0.71
C LEU A 76 -7.58 -4.24 -1.34
N ARG A 77 -7.65 -4.99 -2.44
CA ARG A 77 -6.48 -5.45 -3.20
C ARG A 77 -5.69 -4.27 -3.79
N ASP A 78 -6.35 -3.23 -4.26
CA ASP A 78 -5.68 -2.09 -4.87
C ASP A 78 -4.91 -1.28 -3.82
N ILE A 79 -5.43 -1.18 -2.58
CA ILE A 79 -4.71 -0.60 -1.43
C ILE A 79 -3.50 -1.46 -1.03
N PHE A 80 -3.66 -2.79 -1.00
CA PHE A 80 -2.60 -3.69 -0.51
C PHE A 80 -1.58 -4.16 -1.57
N GLY A 81 -1.91 -4.10 -2.86
CA GLY A 81 -1.11 -4.63 -3.96
C GLY A 81 -0.83 -3.64 -5.09
N GLY A 82 -1.39 -2.43 -5.03
CA GLY A 82 -1.23 -1.41 -6.06
C GLY A 82 0.11 -0.67 -5.96
N LYS A 83 0.68 -0.41 -7.13
CA LYS A 83 1.88 0.40 -7.39
C LYS A 83 1.78 1.87 -6.90
N ASP A 84 0.61 2.24 -6.36
CA ASP A 84 0.23 3.58 -5.87
C ASP A 84 0.05 3.64 -4.33
N GLY A 85 0.28 2.54 -3.60
CA GLY A 85 0.05 2.40 -2.15
C GLY A 85 0.90 3.27 -1.21
N PHE A 86 1.65 4.25 -1.73
CA PHE A 86 2.33 5.28 -0.93
C PHE A 86 2.40 6.65 -1.61
N ASN A 87 1.60 6.92 -2.64
CA ASN A 87 1.60 8.23 -3.31
C ASN A 87 0.23 8.92 -3.14
N VAL A 88 -0.01 9.41 -1.92
CA VAL A 88 -1.04 10.42 -1.66
C VAL A 88 -0.59 11.70 -2.36
N ASN A 89 -1.07 11.93 -3.58
CA ASN A 89 -0.82 13.17 -4.30
C ASN A 89 -1.76 14.25 -3.74
N ILE A 90 -1.39 14.86 -2.61
CA ILE A 90 -1.97 16.13 -2.15
C ILE A 90 -1.24 17.24 -2.91
N GLY A 91 -1.71 17.51 -4.13
CA GLY A 91 -1.35 18.66 -4.94
C GLY A 91 -2.65 19.36 -5.33
N GLY A 92 -3.03 20.38 -4.56
CA GLY A 92 -4.30 21.07 -4.67
C GLY A 92 -4.48 21.76 -6.02
N SER A 93 -5.65 21.55 -6.62
CA SER A 93 -6.21 22.43 -7.63
C SER A 93 -6.83 23.65 -6.95
N ASP A 94 -6.14 24.79 -6.98
CA ASP A 94 -6.76 26.10 -6.73
C ASP A 94 -6.20 27.11 -7.74
N ASP A 95 -6.68 27.00 -8.99
CA ASP A 95 -6.67 28.14 -9.92
C ASP A 95 -8.08 28.71 -10.00
N ARG A 96 -8.43 29.45 -8.94
CA ARG A 96 -9.46 30.48 -8.97
C ARG A 96 -8.79 31.85 -9.13
N ARG A 97 -8.68 32.29 -10.39
CA ARG A 97 -8.71 33.70 -10.82
C ARG A 97 -9.44 33.65 -12.17
N ARG A 98 -10.68 34.13 -12.38
CA ARG A 98 -11.24 35.45 -12.06
C ARG A 98 -10.17 36.51 -12.04
N ASP A 99 -9.86 37.02 -13.22
CA ASP A 99 -9.87 38.45 -13.46
C ASP A 99 -10.40 38.67 -14.89
N ASP A 100 -11.13 39.76 -15.03
CA ASP A 100 -12.00 40.15 -16.14
C ASP A 100 -11.23 40.70 -17.36
#